data_AF-A0AAW5ZQ77-F1
#
_entry.id   AF-A0AAW5ZQ77-F1
#
_cell.length_a   1.000
_cell.length_b   1.000
_cell.length_c   1.000
_cell.angle_alpha   90.00
_cell.angle_beta   90.00
_cell.angle_gamma   90.00
#
_symmetry.space_group_name_H-M   'P 1'
#
loop_
_entity.id
_entity.type
_entity.pdbx_description
1 polymer ?
#
loop_
_entity_poly.entity_id
_entity_poly.type
_entity_poly.pdbx_seq_one_letter_code
_entity_poly.pdbx_strand_id
1 'polypeptide(L)'
;MNETAREIMLYDARKKSTGVAYLWWFLLGFLGVHRFYVSRVGSAVAQAIANVGGTWLVVRDTGNTAGWVLGVLGGLWVLVDLFLIPGMVRAYNTSLAERLSVAS
;
A
#
# COMPACT_ATOMS: atom_id res chain seq x y z
N MET A 1 21.13 12.15 -26.55
CA MET A 1 20.05 11.24 -26.10
C MET A 1 18.74 11.93 -26.45
N ASN A 2 17.90 11.32 -27.29
CA ASN A 2 16.57 11.87 -27.59
C ASN A 2 15.67 11.82 -26.35
N GLU A 3 14.77 12.79 -26.20
CA GLU A 3 13.88 12.93 -25.03
C GLU A 3 13.06 11.67 -24.77
N THR A 4 12.52 11.07 -25.84
CA THR A 4 11.76 9.82 -25.75
C THR A 4 12.56 8.67 -25.14
N ALA A 5 13.84 8.51 -25.48
CA ALA A 5 14.65 7.45 -24.87
C ALA A 5 14.90 7.72 -23.38
N ARG A 6 15.06 9.00 -23.00
CA ARG A 6 15.19 9.39 -21.60
C ARG A 6 13.91 9.08 -20.83
N GLU A 7 12.74 9.39 -21.36
CA GLU A 7 11.45 9.09 -20.73
C GLU A 7 11.24 7.59 -20.50
N ILE A 8 11.52 6.76 -21.52
CA ILE A 8 11.41 5.30 -21.42
C ILE A 8 12.35 4.77 -20.34
N MET A 9 13.61 5.21 -20.31
CA MET A 9 14.57 4.80 -19.30
C MET A 9 14.15 5.23 -17.89
N LEU A 10 13.63 6.46 -17.72
CA LEU A 10 13.17 6.97 -16.43
C LEU A 10 11.92 6.24 -15.94
N TYR A 11 11.01 5.91 -16.86
CA TYR A 11 9.82 5.12 -16.55
C TYR A 11 10.21 3.71 -16.08
N ASP A 12 11.04 3.01 -16.84
CA ASP A 12 11.45 1.64 -16.52
C ASP A 12 12.20 1.56 -15.20
N ALA A 13 13.08 2.54 -14.92
CA ALA A 13 13.81 2.63 -13.65
C ALA A 13 12.92 2.90 -12.42
N ARG A 14 11.75 3.56 -12.60
CA ARG A 14 10.88 3.99 -11.48
C ARG A 14 9.58 3.17 -11.36
N LYS A 15 9.29 2.33 -12.34
CA LYS A 15 8.11 1.46 -12.36
C LYS A 15 8.08 0.56 -11.12
N LYS A 16 6.91 0.46 -10.49
CA LYS A 16 6.69 -0.40 -9.32
C LYS A 16 6.22 -1.78 -9.76
N SER A 17 6.69 -2.81 -9.04
CA SER A 17 6.33 -4.21 -9.30
C SER A 17 5.19 -4.68 -8.41
N THR A 18 4.17 -5.28 -9.01
CA THR A 18 3.06 -5.90 -8.29
C THR A 18 3.53 -7.06 -7.40
N GLY A 19 4.52 -7.84 -7.86
CA GLY A 19 5.08 -8.94 -7.07
C GLY A 19 5.75 -8.45 -5.78
N VAL A 20 6.47 -7.33 -5.85
CA VAL A 20 7.09 -6.71 -4.66
C VAL A 20 6.01 -6.18 -3.70
N ALA A 21 4.92 -5.61 -4.23
CA ALA A 21 3.79 -5.19 -3.40
C ALA A 21 3.14 -6.38 -2.65
N TYR A 22 3.01 -7.54 -3.31
CA TYR A 22 2.54 -8.77 -2.66
C TYR A 22 3.55 -9.33 -1.64
N LEU A 23 4.85 -9.22 -1.91
CA LEU A 23 5.88 -9.62 -0.94
C LEU A 23 5.76 -8.80 0.35
N TRP A 24 5.58 -7.48 0.23
CA TRP A 24 5.34 -6.61 1.37
C TRP A 24 4.02 -6.89 2.07
N TRP A 25 2.98 -7.26 1.31
CA TRP A 25 1.70 -7.66 1.88
C TRP A 25 1.81 -8.95 2.68
N PHE A 26 2.58 -9.94 2.19
CA PHE A 26 2.75 -11.21 2.90
C PHE A 26 3.57 -11.06 4.18
N LEU A 27 4.69 -10.32 4.13
CA LEU A 27 5.59 -10.17 5.28
C LEU A 27 5.07 -9.14 6.30
N LEU A 28 4.52 -8.02 5.82
CA LEU A 28 4.20 -6.84 6.64
C LEU A 28 2.79 -6.30 6.38
N GLY A 29 1.88 -7.11 5.81
CA GLY A 29 0.52 -6.69 5.47
C GLY A 29 -0.29 -6.24 6.68
N PHE A 30 -0.05 -6.87 7.83
CA PHE A 30 -0.67 -6.46 9.09
C PHE A 30 -0.32 -5.02 9.49
N LEU A 31 0.90 -4.57 9.21
CA LEU A 31 1.34 -3.20 9.47
C LEU A 31 0.95 -2.22 8.35
N GLY A 32 0.38 -2.69 7.24
CA GLY A 32 0.01 -1.85 6.10
C GLY A 32 1.17 -1.42 5.20
N VAL A 33 2.33 -2.08 5.28
CA VAL A 33 3.57 -1.65 4.59
C VAL A 33 3.46 -1.70 3.06
N HIS A 34 2.68 -2.63 2.51
CA HIS A 34 2.43 -2.72 1.07
C HIS A 34 1.83 -1.45 0.47
N ARG A 35 1.06 -0.67 1.24
CA ARG A 35 0.49 0.61 0.78
C ARG A 35 1.51 1.75 0.76
N PHE A 36 2.52 1.71 1.64
CA PHE A 36 3.63 2.66 1.60
C PHE A 36 4.48 2.48 0.33
N TYR A 37 4.64 1.25 -0.16
CA TYR A 37 5.38 0.96 -1.40
C TYR A 37 4.78 1.65 -2.63
N VAL A 38 3.44 1.78 -2.67
CA VAL A 38 2.69 2.42 -3.76
C VAL A 38 2.36 3.90 -3.44
N SER A 39 3.08 4.49 -2.48
CA SER A 39 2.97 5.89 -2.05
C SER A 39 1.57 6.33 -1.57
N ARG A 40 0.75 5.40 -1.05
CA ARG A 40 -0.56 5.71 -0.45
C ARG A 40 -0.46 5.84 1.07
N VAL A 41 0.21 6.88 1.54
CA VAL A 41 0.53 7.10 2.96
C VAL A 41 -0.72 7.22 3.84
N GLY A 42 -1.76 7.94 3.38
CA GLY A 42 -2.97 8.16 4.19
C GLY A 42 -3.68 6.87 4.58
N SER A 43 -3.98 6.00 3.60
CA SER A 43 -4.63 4.71 3.88
C SER A 43 -3.69 3.70 4.55
N ALA A 44 -2.37 3.82 4.35
CA ALA A 44 -1.40 3.00 5.04
C ALA A 44 -1.35 3.31 6.56
N VAL A 45 -1.34 4.60 6.92
CA VAL A 45 -1.39 5.04 8.32
C VAL A 45 -2.72 4.67 8.97
N ALA A 46 -3.85 4.84 8.26
CA ALA A 46 -5.16 4.41 8.77
C ALA A 46 -5.20 2.90 9.07
N GLN A 47 -4.65 2.08 8.18
CA GLN A 47 -4.56 0.62 8.39
C GLN A 47 -3.62 0.26 9.54
N ALA A 48 -2.48 0.94 9.67
CA ALA A 48 -1.57 0.74 10.78
C ALA A 48 -2.22 1.08 12.13
N ILE A 49 -2.96 2.20 12.21
CA ILE A 49 -3.70 2.58 13.42
C ILE A 49 -4.80 1.56 13.74
N ALA A 50 -5.57 1.11 12.75
CA ALA A 50 -6.62 0.13 12.96
C ALA A 50 -6.07 -1.22 13.46
N ASN A 51 -5.04 -1.76 12.80
CA ASN A 51 -4.45 -3.04 13.16
C ASN A 51 -3.63 -2.97 14.45
N VAL A 52 -2.68 -2.05 14.54
CA VAL A 52 -1.80 -1.94 15.71
C VAL A 52 -2.58 -1.39 16.91
N GLY A 53 -3.37 -0.34 16.72
CA GLY A 53 -4.19 0.26 17.77
C GLY A 53 -5.30 -0.67 18.25
N GLY A 54 -6.00 -1.35 17.33
CA GLY A 54 -7.02 -2.35 17.69
C GLY A 54 -6.44 -3.50 18.51
N THR A 55 -5.32 -4.08 18.05
CA THR A 55 -4.67 -5.19 18.76
C THR A 55 -4.12 -4.76 20.12
N TRP A 56 -3.55 -3.55 20.20
CA TRP A 56 -3.07 -2.99 21.46
C TRP A 56 -4.17 -2.83 22.51
N LEU A 57 -5.35 -2.38 22.09
CA LEU A 57 -6.52 -2.25 22.97
C LEU A 57 -6.98 -3.61 23.49
N VAL A 58 -7.01 -4.65 22.64
CA VAL A 58 -7.39 -6.02 23.03
C VAL A 58 -6.37 -6.65 23.98
N VAL A 59 -5.08 -6.43 23.76
CA VAL A 59 -4.01 -6.96 24.62
C VAL A 59 -4.01 -6.31 25.99
N ARG A 60 -4.34 -5.02 26.09
CA ARG A 60 -4.47 -4.31 27.37
C ARG A 60 -5.71 -4.73 28.16
N ASP A 61 -6.83 -4.90 27.47
CA ASP A 61 -8.09 -5.29 28.05
C ASP A 61 -8.89 -6.12 27.03
N THR A 62 -8.96 -7.42 27.27
CA THR A 62 -9.67 -8.36 26.38
C THR A 62 -11.19 -8.11 26.39
N GLY A 63 -11.73 -7.45 27.42
CA GLY A 63 -13.13 -7.01 27.48
C GLY A 63 -13.44 -5.80 26.58
N ASN A 64 -12.42 -5.16 26.00
CA ASN A 64 -12.60 -4.00 25.15
C ASN A 64 -13.13 -4.38 23.76
N THR A 65 -14.44 -4.28 23.60
CA THR A 65 -15.15 -4.53 22.34
C THR A 65 -14.68 -3.63 21.20
N ALA A 66 -14.28 -2.38 21.47
CA ALA A 66 -13.77 -1.48 20.43
C ALA A 66 -12.43 -1.98 19.85
N GLY A 67 -11.56 -2.56 20.68
CA GLY A 67 -10.32 -3.19 20.24
C GLY A 67 -10.58 -4.34 19.27
N TRP A 68 -11.52 -5.23 19.62
CA TRP A 68 -11.92 -6.36 18.77
C TRP A 68 -12.51 -5.89 17.43
N VAL A 69 -13.40 -4.90 17.46
CA VAL A 69 -13.99 -4.33 16.24
C VAL A 69 -12.90 -3.75 15.33
N LEU A 70 -11.99 -2.94 15.87
CA LEU A 70 -10.90 -2.35 15.09
C LEU A 70 -9.94 -3.41 14.53
N GLY A 71 -9.59 -4.42 15.34
CA GLY A 71 -8.71 -5.51 14.91
C GLY A 71 -9.32 -6.39 13.82
N VAL A 72 -10.61 -6.74 13.93
CA VAL A 72 -11.31 -7.54 12.91
C VAL A 72 -11.50 -6.74 11.63
N LEU A 73 -11.94 -5.48 11.73
CA LEU A 73 -12.09 -4.61 10.56
C LEU A 73 -10.75 -4.38 9.86
N GLY A 74 -9.69 -4.12 10.62
CA GLY A 74 -8.34 -3.97 10.09
C GLY A 74 -7.80 -5.26 9.45
N GLY A 75 -8.04 -6.42 10.06
CA GLY A 75 -7.68 -7.73 9.50
C GLY A 75 -8.41 -8.03 8.19
N LEU A 76 -9.72 -7.80 8.14
CA LEU A 76 -10.51 -7.88 6.91
C LEU A 76 -9.98 -6.90 5.85
N TRP A 77 -9.57 -5.71 6.25
CA TRP A 77 -9.00 -4.73 5.34
C TRP A 77 -7.69 -5.22 4.68
N VAL A 78 -6.84 -5.93 5.43
CA VAL A 78 -5.65 -6.58 4.88
C VAL A 78 -6.01 -7.65 3.85
N LEU A 79 -7.09 -8.41 4.05
CA LEU A 79 -7.57 -9.37 3.05
C LEU A 79 -8.12 -8.69 1.80
N VAL A 80 -8.90 -7.62 1.98
CA VAL A 80 -9.43 -6.80 0.87
C VAL A 80 -8.27 -6.24 0.03
N ASP A 81 -7.15 -5.88 0.64
CA ASP A 81 -5.98 -5.39 -0.07
C ASP A 81 -5.42 -6.35 -1.12
N LEU A 82 -5.62 -7.66 -0.97
CA LEU A 82 -5.21 -8.65 -1.97
C LEU A 82 -5.80 -8.32 -3.36
N PHE A 83 -7.03 -7.81 -3.39
CA PHE A 83 -7.70 -7.39 -4.62
C PHE A 83 -7.35 -5.97 -5.05
N LEU A 84 -6.98 -5.08 -4.11
CA LEU A 84 -6.66 -3.68 -4.41
C LEU A 84 -5.22 -3.48 -4.90
N ILE A 85 -4.26 -4.30 -4.47
CA ILE A 85 -2.83 -4.17 -4.81
C ILE A 85 -2.60 -4.04 -6.32
N PRO A 86 -3.16 -4.91 -7.19
CA PRO A 86 -2.98 -4.78 -8.64
C PRO A 86 -3.53 -3.47 -9.20
N GLY A 87 -4.61 -2.95 -8.64
CA GLY A 87 -5.19 -1.66 -9.02
C GLY A 87 -4.31 -0.49 -8.59
N MET A 88 -3.80 -0.53 -7.35
CA MET A 88 -2.91 0.52 -6.82
C MET A 88 -1.62 0.63 -7.63
N VAL A 89 -0.97 -0.50 -7.94
CA VAL A 89 0.28 -0.51 -8.69
C VAL A 89 0.08 -0.02 -10.12
N ARG A 90 -1.03 -0.40 -10.77
CA ARG A 90 -1.40 0.13 -12.09
C ARG A 90 -1.61 1.63 -12.06
N ALA A 91 -2.40 2.13 -11.11
CA ALA A 91 -2.65 3.57 -10.97
C ALA A 91 -1.35 4.36 -10.74
N TYR A 92 -0.43 3.85 -9.92
CA TYR A 92 0.87 4.48 -9.72
C TYR A 92 1.68 4.53 -11.02
N ASN A 93 1.82 3.40 -11.71
CA ASN A 93 2.60 3.33 -12.94
C ASN A 93 2.01 4.20 -14.06
N THR A 94 0.68 4.30 -14.18
CA THR A 94 0.04 5.22 -15.14
C THR A 94 0.36 6.68 -14.79
N SER A 95 0.19 7.08 -13.52
CA SER A 95 0.52 8.46 -13.10
C SER A 95 2.00 8.81 -13.28
N LEU A 96 2.90 7.82 -13.18
CA LEU A 96 4.32 8.00 -13.44
C LEU A 96 4.59 8.24 -14.93
N ALA A 97 3.91 7.51 -15.82
CA ALA A 97 4.03 7.72 -17.27
C ALA A 97 3.54 9.12 -17.67
N GLU A 98 2.38 9.54 -17.18
CA GLU A 98 1.80 10.87 -17.43
C GLU A 98 2.74 12.00 -16.96
N ARG A 99 3.35 11.86 -15.78
CA ARG A 99 4.29 12.87 -15.26
C ARG A 99 5.57 12.97 -16.07
N LEU A 100 6.04 11.86 -16.63
CA LEU A 100 7.24 11.85 -17.46
C LEU A 100 6.97 12.46 -18.84
N SER A 101 5.79 12.21 -19.42
CA SER A 101 5.40 12.77 -20.73
C SER A 101 5.09 14.27 -20.70
N VAL A 102 4.76 14.83 -19.54
CA VAL A 102 4.56 16.28 -19.36
C VAL A 102 5.88 17.00 -19.06
N ALA A 103 6.91 16.27 -18.61
CA ALA A 103 8.21 16.84 -18.24
C ALA A 103 9.24 16.83 -19.38
N SER A 104 8.93 16.12 -20.48
CA SER A 104 9.62 16.14 -21.77
C SER A 104 9.07 17.26 -22.65
#